data_AF-A0A1B0GJS4-F1
#
_entry.id   AF-A0A1B0GJS4-F1
#
_cell.length_a   1.000
_cell.length_b   1.000
_cell.length_c   1.000
_cell.angle_alpha   90.00
_cell.angle_beta   90.00
_cell.angle_gamma   90.00
#
_symmetry.space_group_name_H-M   'P 1'
#
loop_
_entity.id
_entity.type
_entity.pdbx_description
1 polymer ?
#
loop_
_entity_poly.entity_id
_entity_poly.type
_entity_poly.pdbx_seq_one_letter_code
_entity_poly.pdbx_strand_id
1 'polypeptide(L)'
;MSNTPEVRDLECLLSTKLNGRKVIECTTRHLTAVGDNYGSTMLALDVKLSPADGEEEFLQLVAKMCPTNQMLLEIFQVNITFTKEMAIYMVSVPEFLRLQADEGCPDDEKLDVFIECYGSRTSLSPTEASVDADAVILLENIKIKGYTVGDRAKGFDLEHTELILRNVAKFHAAPIALRHKDAQLFDQKVRAHLKKIDIDEGLTSEAAAEMKKKQFQAFENELKSIPEVLSLYDIIARQLEMCQERQRDLNFYEENIFNTICHNDLWVNNVMIAYDAAGKPSRVKIFDFQLIMYASMSLDVLFFLFTSVQNDILLENFDNFLKFYFDEFCKSLKFFGCPLDDFTWEKFNEDINKQAPYELYHITSMIKILLIDKQKMAEKEEITDDTFYDAEMVGPNYYEKLKLIILEYKKRNWLIEFNEDINKQAPYELYHITSMIKILLIDKQKMAEKEEITDDTFYDAEMVGPNYYEKLKLIILEYKKRNWLIE
;
A
#
# COMPACT_ATOMS: atom_id res chain seq x y z
N MET A 1 -30.54 -1.17 -19.01
CA MET A 1 -30.28 -0.10 -18.03
C MET A 1 -30.12 -0.80 -16.70
N SER A 2 -28.89 -1.06 -16.24
CA SER A 2 -28.71 -1.53 -14.86
C SER A 2 -29.13 -0.39 -13.94
N ASN A 3 -29.99 -0.67 -12.96
CA ASN A 3 -30.32 0.32 -11.95
C ASN A 3 -29.04 0.72 -11.23
N THR A 4 -28.74 2.03 -11.19
CA THR A 4 -27.65 2.58 -10.37
C THR A 4 -27.88 2.13 -8.92
N PRO A 5 -26.86 1.58 -8.23
CA PRO A 5 -27.02 1.22 -6.82
C PRO A 5 -27.46 2.42 -5.98
N GLU A 6 -28.31 2.17 -4.99
CA GLU A 6 -28.81 3.19 -4.07
C GLU A 6 -28.04 3.14 -2.74
N VAL A 7 -27.67 4.31 -2.22
CA VAL A 7 -27.10 4.41 -0.87
C VAL A 7 -28.22 4.40 0.15
N ARG A 8 -28.51 3.22 0.71
CA ARG A 8 -29.55 3.03 1.73
C ARG A 8 -29.17 3.67 3.07
N ASP A 9 -30.19 4.11 3.83
CA ASP A 9 -30.08 4.77 5.15
C ASP A 9 -29.13 5.99 5.17
N LEU A 10 -29.18 6.82 4.13
CA LEU A 10 -28.31 7.98 3.97
C LEU A 10 -28.40 8.99 5.12
N GLU A 11 -29.59 9.26 5.67
CA GLU A 11 -29.75 10.19 6.80
C GLU A 11 -29.00 9.69 8.05
N CYS A 12 -28.98 8.37 8.28
CA CYS A 12 -28.22 7.76 9.37
C CYS A 12 -26.72 7.95 9.17
N LEU A 13 -26.22 7.71 7.95
CA LEU A 13 -24.81 7.92 7.59
C LEU A 13 -24.36 9.36 7.81
N LEU A 14 -25.21 10.33 7.48
CA LEU A 14 -24.90 11.76 7.59
C LEU A 14 -25.18 12.34 8.98
N SER A 15 -25.74 11.56 9.92
CA SER A 15 -26.29 12.05 11.19
C SER A 15 -25.34 12.97 11.99
N THR A 16 -24.04 12.66 12.00
CA THR A 16 -23.02 13.45 12.70
C THR A 16 -22.70 14.78 12.03
N LYS A 17 -23.04 14.95 10.75
CA LYS A 17 -22.77 16.13 9.91
C LYS A 17 -24.01 16.96 9.60
N LEU A 18 -25.21 16.41 9.82
CA LEU A 18 -26.47 17.10 9.51
C LEU A 18 -26.80 18.25 10.48
N ASN A 19 -26.22 18.28 11.68
CA ASN A 19 -26.47 19.33 12.69
C ASN A 19 -27.97 19.57 12.96
N GLY A 20 -28.77 18.49 13.02
CA GLY A 20 -30.22 18.56 13.27
C GLY A 20 -31.09 18.73 12.02
N ARG A 21 -30.49 18.80 10.82
CA ARG A 21 -31.20 18.83 9.54
C ARG A 21 -31.58 17.43 9.07
N LYS A 22 -32.53 17.36 8.13
CA LYS A 22 -32.99 16.11 7.51
C LYS A 22 -32.63 16.05 6.04
N VAL A 23 -32.49 14.84 5.50
CA VAL A 23 -32.37 14.64 4.06
C VAL A 23 -33.76 14.73 3.43
N ILE A 24 -33.95 15.64 2.48
CA ILE A 24 -35.21 15.79 1.72
C ILE A 24 -35.19 14.90 0.48
N GLU A 25 -34.09 14.95 -0.27
CA GLU A 25 -33.95 14.31 -1.56
C GLU A 25 -32.49 13.95 -1.79
N CYS A 26 -32.23 12.86 -2.50
CA CYS A 26 -30.90 12.47 -2.94
C CYS A 26 -30.97 11.97 -4.39
N THR A 27 -30.10 12.49 -5.25
CA THR A 27 -29.93 11.98 -6.61
C THR A 27 -28.57 11.31 -6.75
N THR A 28 -28.54 10.12 -7.33
CA THR A 28 -27.34 9.31 -7.52
C THR A 28 -27.01 9.13 -8.99
N ARG A 29 -25.72 9.18 -9.33
CA ARG A 29 -25.20 8.82 -10.66
C ARG A 29 -23.84 8.14 -10.51
N HIS A 30 -23.45 7.31 -11.47
CA HIS A 30 -22.08 6.81 -11.52
C HIS A 30 -21.08 7.96 -11.69
N LEU A 31 -20.05 8.00 -10.85
CA LEU A 31 -19.02 9.05 -10.87
C LEU A 31 -17.96 8.80 -11.96
N THR A 32 -17.70 7.52 -12.26
CA THR A 32 -16.69 7.08 -13.23
C THR A 32 -17.31 6.17 -14.28
N ALA A 33 -16.66 6.07 -15.44
CA ALA A 33 -17.04 5.08 -16.44
C ALA A 33 -16.75 3.66 -15.91
N VAL A 34 -17.44 2.68 -16.50
CA VAL A 34 -17.16 1.25 -16.24
C VAL A 34 -15.69 0.98 -16.62
N GLY A 35 -14.90 0.44 -15.69
CA GLY A 35 -13.48 0.11 -15.90
C GLY A 35 -12.46 1.15 -15.45
N ASP A 36 -12.87 2.35 -14.99
CA ASP A 36 -11.92 3.33 -14.43
C ASP A 36 -11.58 3.06 -12.94
N ASN A 37 -12.41 2.29 -12.22
CA ASN A 37 -12.20 1.87 -10.82
C ASN A 37 -12.56 0.40 -10.64
N TYR A 38 -11.56 -0.49 -10.65
CA TYR A 38 -11.79 -1.94 -10.53
C TYR A 38 -12.18 -2.37 -9.11
N GLY A 39 -11.67 -1.66 -8.09
CA GLY A 39 -11.85 -2.02 -6.68
C GLY A 39 -13.14 -1.53 -6.02
N SER A 40 -13.96 -0.71 -6.67
CA SER A 40 -15.14 -0.11 -6.03
C SER A 40 -16.16 0.43 -7.03
N THR A 41 -17.43 0.44 -6.61
CA THR A 41 -18.49 1.20 -7.27
C THR A 41 -18.47 2.64 -6.76
N MET A 42 -18.20 3.60 -7.64
CA MET A 42 -18.15 5.03 -7.30
C MET A 42 -19.41 5.77 -7.76
N LEU A 43 -20.14 6.37 -6.82
CA LEU A 43 -21.35 7.17 -7.10
C LEU A 43 -21.14 8.63 -6.70
N ALA A 44 -21.65 9.56 -7.51
CA ALA A 44 -21.83 10.95 -7.12
C ALA A 44 -23.25 11.13 -6.56
N LEU A 45 -23.35 11.78 -5.41
CA LEU A 45 -24.60 12.08 -4.71
C LEU A 45 -24.80 13.59 -4.64
N ASP A 46 -25.95 14.08 -5.10
CA ASP A 46 -26.42 15.43 -4.77
C ASP A 46 -27.57 15.30 -3.75
N VAL A 47 -27.31 15.72 -2.51
CA VAL A 47 -28.20 15.54 -1.35
C VAL A 47 -28.79 16.89 -0.96
N LYS A 48 -30.11 17.03 -1.06
CA LYS A 48 -30.85 18.20 -0.61
C LYS A 48 -31.19 18.07 0.87
N LEU A 49 -30.81 19.06 1.68
CA LEU A 49 -31.11 19.10 3.10
C LEU A 49 -32.34 19.97 3.40
N SER A 50 -32.95 19.73 4.57
CA SER A 50 -33.97 20.62 5.11
C SER A 50 -33.42 22.02 5.34
N PRO A 51 -34.19 23.09 4.99
CA PRO A 51 -33.70 24.46 5.11
C PRO A 51 -33.20 24.80 6.51
N ALA A 52 -32.08 25.52 6.57
CA ALA A 52 -31.65 26.24 7.77
C ALA A 52 -31.91 27.72 7.51
N ASP A 53 -32.65 28.38 8.41
CA ASP A 53 -32.98 29.81 8.32
C ASP A 53 -33.65 30.28 7.00
N GLY A 54 -34.27 29.36 6.26
CA GLY A 54 -34.99 29.63 5.01
C GLY A 54 -34.18 29.42 3.72
N GLU A 55 -32.89 29.09 3.82
CA GLU A 55 -32.03 28.80 2.66
C GLU A 55 -31.97 27.29 2.37
N GLU A 56 -32.02 26.92 1.09
CA GLU A 56 -31.79 25.53 0.66
C GLU A 56 -30.29 25.21 0.68
N GLU A 57 -29.90 24.08 1.26
CA GLU A 57 -28.52 23.61 1.25
C GLU A 57 -28.41 22.25 0.55
N PHE A 58 -27.33 22.10 -0.22
CA PHE A 58 -27.01 20.88 -0.95
C PHE A 58 -25.64 20.37 -0.51
N LEU A 59 -25.55 19.08 -0.24
CA LEU A 59 -24.27 18.37 -0.11
C LEU A 59 -23.97 17.64 -1.41
N GLN A 60 -22.74 17.79 -1.89
CA GLN A 60 -22.24 17.07 -3.07
C GLN A 60 -21.19 16.08 -2.60
N LEU A 61 -21.54 14.80 -2.64
CA LEU A 61 -20.77 13.72 -2.03
C LEU A 61 -20.37 12.68 -3.07
N VAL A 62 -19.39 11.86 -2.69
CA VAL A 62 -18.97 10.66 -3.40
C VAL A 62 -19.20 9.47 -2.48
N ALA A 63 -19.94 8.47 -2.94
CA ALA A 63 -20.07 7.19 -2.26
C ALA A 63 -19.13 6.18 -2.91
N LYS A 64 -18.15 5.69 -2.15
CA LYS A 64 -17.34 4.52 -2.49
C LYS A 64 -18.00 3.30 -1.89
N MET A 65 -18.45 2.38 -2.73
CA MET A 65 -19.13 1.14 -2.34
C MET A 65 -18.38 -0.08 -2.88
N CYS A 66 -18.66 -1.26 -2.33
CA CYS A 66 -18.07 -2.49 -2.82
C CYS A 66 -18.39 -2.75 -4.31
N PRO A 67 -17.50 -3.46 -5.03
CA PRO A 67 -17.80 -3.93 -6.38
C PRO A 67 -18.97 -4.92 -6.32
N THR A 68 -19.77 -4.98 -7.39
CA THR A 68 -20.93 -5.89 -7.45
C THR A 68 -20.57 -7.30 -7.96
N ASN A 69 -19.34 -7.51 -8.42
CA ASN A 69 -18.85 -8.78 -8.95
C ASN A 69 -18.18 -9.59 -7.84
N GLN A 70 -18.65 -10.82 -7.62
CA GLN A 70 -18.15 -11.72 -6.57
C GLN A 70 -16.64 -11.98 -6.65
N MET A 71 -16.10 -12.17 -7.86
CA MET A 71 -14.66 -12.38 -8.06
C MET A 71 -13.85 -11.17 -7.59
N LEU A 72 -14.34 -9.95 -7.86
CA LEU A 72 -13.67 -8.72 -7.41
C LEU A 72 -13.76 -8.56 -5.89
N LEU A 73 -14.85 -9.00 -5.24
CA LEU A 73 -14.95 -8.98 -3.78
C LEU A 73 -13.85 -9.81 -3.11
N GLU A 74 -13.53 -10.97 -3.70
CA GLU A 74 -12.49 -11.89 -3.22
C GLU A 74 -11.08 -11.36 -3.54
N ILE A 75 -10.82 -10.97 -4.80
CA ILE A 75 -9.51 -10.43 -5.22
C ILE A 75 -9.12 -9.19 -4.42
N PHE A 76 -10.07 -8.28 -4.17
CA PHE A 76 -9.80 -7.06 -3.41
C PHE A 76 -9.90 -7.24 -1.90
N GLN A 77 -10.19 -8.45 -1.40
CA GLN A 77 -10.32 -8.76 0.02
C GLN A 77 -11.14 -7.69 0.76
N VAL A 78 -12.36 -7.40 0.26
CA VAL A 78 -13.11 -6.20 0.68
C VAL A 78 -13.36 -6.12 2.18
N ASN A 79 -13.42 -7.27 2.87
CA ASN A 79 -13.51 -7.31 4.33
C ASN A 79 -12.31 -6.64 5.01
N ILE A 80 -11.11 -6.79 4.43
CA ILE A 80 -9.87 -6.18 4.90
C ILE A 80 -9.77 -4.77 4.34
N THR A 81 -9.73 -4.60 3.03
CA THR A 81 -9.41 -3.32 2.36
C THR A 81 -10.42 -2.21 2.69
N PHE A 82 -11.72 -2.52 2.67
CA PHE A 82 -12.76 -1.55 2.97
C PHE A 82 -12.78 -1.16 4.46
N THR A 83 -12.64 -2.14 5.35
CA THR A 83 -12.61 -1.90 6.80
C THR A 83 -11.41 -1.06 7.21
N LYS A 84 -10.24 -1.30 6.60
CA LYS A 84 -9.02 -0.50 6.82
C LYS A 84 -9.21 0.94 6.38
N GLU A 85 -9.66 1.17 5.16
CA GLU A 85 -9.88 2.52 4.64
C GLU A 85 -10.89 3.28 5.50
N MET A 86 -11.98 2.61 5.90
CA MET A 86 -12.96 3.20 6.82
C MET A 86 -12.33 3.59 8.17
N ALA A 87 -11.48 2.73 8.74
CA ALA A 87 -10.80 3.00 9.99
C ALA A 87 -9.84 4.20 9.90
N ILE A 88 -9.19 4.42 8.75
CA ILE A 88 -8.37 5.63 8.54
C ILE A 88 -9.22 6.88 8.73
N TYR A 89 -10.33 7.00 8.00
CA TYR A 89 -11.18 8.19 8.07
C TYR A 89 -11.86 8.36 9.43
N MET A 90 -12.35 7.27 10.03
CA MET A 90 -13.20 7.33 11.22
C MET A 90 -12.42 7.26 12.54
N VAL A 91 -11.18 6.76 12.53
CA VAL A 91 -10.38 6.53 13.73
C VAL A 91 -9.03 7.24 13.66
N SER A 92 -8.21 6.97 12.66
CA SER A 92 -6.82 7.46 12.63
C SER A 92 -6.72 8.95 12.31
N VAL A 93 -7.44 9.43 11.30
CA VAL A 93 -7.46 10.86 10.90
C VAL A 93 -7.90 11.77 12.06
N PRO A 94 -8.99 11.49 12.79
CA PRO A 94 -9.34 12.25 13.99
C PRO A 94 -8.21 12.39 15.01
N GLU A 95 -7.43 11.34 15.26
CA GLU A 95 -6.30 11.40 16.19
C GLU A 95 -5.15 12.29 15.66
N PHE A 96 -4.89 12.26 14.35
CA PHE A 96 -3.90 13.15 13.74
C PHE A 96 -4.35 14.62 13.79
N LEU A 97 -5.63 14.89 13.54
CA LEU A 97 -6.18 16.25 13.65
C LEU A 97 -6.19 16.74 15.11
N ARG A 98 -6.53 15.88 16.06
CA ARG A 98 -6.46 16.19 17.49
C ARG A 98 -5.04 16.52 17.92
N LEU A 99 -4.07 15.69 17.55
CA LEU A 99 -2.66 15.93 17.84
C LEU A 99 -2.19 17.29 17.29
N GLN A 100 -2.57 17.64 16.06
CA GLN A 100 -2.23 18.96 15.49
C GLN A 100 -2.86 20.13 16.23
N ALA A 101 -4.11 19.97 16.70
CA ALA A 101 -4.79 20.99 17.50
C ALA A 101 -4.11 21.17 18.86
N ASP A 102 -3.76 20.07 19.53
CA ASP A 102 -3.10 20.08 20.84
C ASP A 102 -1.71 20.75 20.78
N GLU A 103 -0.98 20.58 19.68
CA GLU A 103 0.34 21.20 19.46
C GLU A 103 0.27 22.61 18.85
N GLY A 104 -0.92 23.11 18.52
CA GLY A 104 -1.10 24.45 17.93
C GLY A 104 -0.46 24.60 16.54
N CYS A 105 -0.57 23.59 15.70
CA CYS A 105 0.05 23.57 14.37
C CYS A 105 -0.45 24.76 13.49
N PRO A 106 0.47 25.56 12.91
CA PRO A 106 0.12 26.65 11.98
C PRO A 106 -0.68 26.15 10.77
N ASP A 107 -1.57 26.99 10.23
CA ASP A 107 -2.45 26.62 9.11
C ASP A 107 -1.70 26.13 7.86
N ASP A 108 -0.54 26.69 7.56
CA ASP A 108 0.32 26.31 6.43
C ASP A 108 1.10 25.01 6.66
N GLU A 109 1.21 24.56 7.92
CA GLU A 109 1.90 23.34 8.31
C GLU A 109 0.94 22.19 8.60
N LYS A 110 -0.37 22.46 8.66
CA LYS A 110 -1.39 21.42 8.85
C LYS A 110 -1.33 20.33 7.78
N LEU A 111 -1.50 19.10 8.23
CA LEU A 111 -1.79 17.92 7.46
C LEU A 111 -3.23 18.02 6.94
N ASP A 112 -3.37 18.50 5.71
CA ASP A 112 -4.65 18.66 5.01
C ASP A 112 -4.71 17.79 3.74
N VAL A 113 -4.24 16.54 3.83
CA VAL A 113 -4.25 15.62 2.68
C VAL A 113 -5.51 14.77 2.58
N PHE A 114 -6.28 14.64 3.66
CA PHE A 114 -7.47 13.79 3.67
C PHE A 114 -8.67 14.49 3.05
N ILE A 115 -9.47 13.74 2.29
CA ILE A 115 -10.81 14.16 1.88
C ILE A 115 -11.74 14.06 3.08
N GLU A 116 -12.63 15.03 3.27
CA GLU A 116 -13.57 14.98 4.38
C GLU A 116 -14.52 13.78 4.23
N CYS A 117 -14.57 12.93 5.26
CA CYS A 117 -15.51 11.84 5.37
C CYS A 117 -16.78 12.31 6.11
N TYR A 118 -17.94 12.09 5.49
CA TYR A 118 -19.25 12.44 6.01
C TYR A 118 -19.91 11.30 6.78
N GLY A 119 -19.45 10.07 6.57
CA GLY A 119 -19.95 8.88 7.24
C GLY A 119 -19.54 7.60 6.52
N SER A 120 -19.65 6.48 7.21
CA SER A 120 -19.33 5.17 6.64
C SER A 120 -20.10 4.05 7.32
N ARG A 121 -20.18 2.91 6.66
CA ARG A 121 -20.83 1.69 7.14
C ARG A 121 -20.24 0.47 6.46
N THR A 122 -20.13 -0.64 7.17
CA THR A 122 -19.71 -1.94 6.60
C THR A 122 -20.89 -2.85 6.25
N SER A 123 -22.00 -2.76 6.97
CA SER A 123 -23.21 -3.54 6.72
C SER A 123 -24.47 -2.86 7.26
N LEU A 124 -25.64 -3.10 6.64
CA LEU A 124 -26.95 -2.75 7.21
C LEU A 124 -27.39 -3.70 8.33
N SER A 125 -26.86 -4.92 8.35
CA SER A 125 -27.18 -5.95 9.35
C SER A 125 -25.88 -6.41 10.03
N PRO A 126 -25.33 -5.62 10.97
CA PRO A 126 -24.00 -5.81 11.54
C PRO A 126 -23.89 -7.00 12.51
N THR A 127 -24.71 -8.04 12.33
CA THR A 127 -24.70 -9.24 13.17
C THR A 127 -23.42 -10.06 13.02
N GLU A 128 -22.68 -9.85 11.92
CA GLU A 128 -21.33 -10.40 11.70
C GLU A 128 -20.38 -9.26 11.33
N ALA A 129 -19.09 -9.40 11.67
CA ALA A 129 -18.03 -8.46 11.27
C ALA A 129 -17.66 -8.66 9.80
N SER A 130 -18.65 -8.57 8.91
CA SER A 130 -18.52 -8.75 7.46
C SER A 130 -18.95 -7.48 6.74
N VAL A 131 -18.29 -7.25 5.60
CA VAL A 131 -18.60 -6.18 4.65
C VAL A 131 -19.64 -6.73 3.68
N ASP A 132 -20.79 -6.08 3.57
CA ASP A 132 -21.86 -6.47 2.64
C ASP A 132 -21.96 -5.49 1.45
N ALA A 133 -22.94 -5.72 0.57
CA ALA A 133 -23.16 -4.87 -0.61
C ALA A 133 -23.60 -3.43 -0.28
N ASP A 134 -23.99 -3.13 0.97
CA ASP A 134 -24.34 -1.81 1.47
C ASP A 134 -23.19 -1.09 2.18
N ALA A 135 -22.01 -1.70 2.18
CA ALA A 135 -20.80 -1.05 2.62
C ALA A 135 -20.55 0.22 1.81
N VAL A 136 -20.30 1.32 2.53
CA VAL A 136 -20.15 2.64 1.93
C VAL A 136 -19.21 3.52 2.75
N ILE A 137 -18.38 4.28 2.07
CA ILE A 137 -17.65 5.43 2.60
C ILE A 137 -18.15 6.66 1.84
N LEU A 138 -18.70 7.64 2.56
CA LEU A 138 -19.19 8.90 2.01
C LEU A 138 -18.11 9.97 2.17
N LEU A 139 -17.59 10.43 1.04
CA LEU A 139 -16.55 11.45 0.97
C LEU A 139 -17.09 12.73 0.35
N GLU A 140 -16.47 13.86 0.66
CA GLU A 140 -16.74 15.11 -0.03
C GLU A 140 -16.40 15.01 -1.53
N ASN A 141 -17.27 15.51 -2.41
CA ASN A 141 -16.94 15.63 -3.83
C ASN A 141 -16.04 16.84 -4.09
N ILE A 142 -14.73 16.68 -3.94
CA ILE A 142 -13.77 17.78 -4.10
C ILE A 142 -13.56 18.27 -5.54
N LYS A 143 -14.10 17.59 -6.56
CA LYS A 143 -14.05 18.08 -7.95
C LYS A 143 -14.71 19.44 -8.10
N ILE A 144 -15.78 19.70 -7.35
CA ILE A 144 -16.51 20.98 -7.36
C ILE A 144 -15.68 22.11 -6.72
N LYS A 145 -14.67 21.76 -5.90
CA LYS A 145 -13.71 22.68 -5.28
C LYS A 145 -12.48 22.95 -6.17
N GLY A 146 -12.54 22.53 -7.44
CA GLY A 146 -11.48 22.75 -8.41
C GLY A 146 -10.31 21.76 -8.32
N TYR A 147 -10.47 20.64 -7.62
CA TYR A 147 -9.46 19.59 -7.59
C TYR A 147 -9.56 18.68 -8.82
N THR A 148 -8.42 18.35 -9.41
CA THR A 148 -8.31 17.43 -10.56
C THR A 148 -7.30 16.33 -10.29
N VAL A 149 -7.53 15.15 -10.85
CA VAL A 149 -6.56 14.04 -10.81
C VAL A 149 -5.40 14.33 -11.78
N GLY A 150 -4.20 13.87 -11.45
CA GLY A 150 -3.04 13.99 -12.34
C GLY A 150 -3.21 13.23 -13.65
N ASP A 151 -2.53 13.68 -14.71
CA ASP A 151 -2.50 12.96 -15.98
C ASP A 151 -1.52 11.78 -15.90
N ARG A 152 -2.07 10.58 -15.77
CA ARG A 152 -1.31 9.35 -15.59
C ARG A 152 -0.37 9.00 -16.74
N ALA A 153 -0.64 9.49 -17.95
CA ALA A 153 0.22 9.28 -19.11
C ALA A 153 1.42 10.22 -19.14
N LYS A 154 1.32 11.37 -18.45
CA LYS A 154 2.39 12.36 -18.34
C LYS A 154 3.19 12.23 -17.06
N GLY A 155 2.51 12.00 -15.93
CA GLY A 155 3.11 12.14 -14.61
C GLY A 155 3.28 13.60 -14.19
N PHE A 156 3.79 13.79 -12.97
CA PHE A 156 3.99 15.08 -12.33
C PHE A 156 5.30 15.73 -12.74
N ASP A 157 5.25 17.06 -12.91
CA ASP A 157 6.44 17.89 -13.09
C ASP A 157 7.10 18.23 -11.73
N LEU A 158 8.13 19.08 -11.75
CA LEU A 158 8.88 19.48 -10.57
C LEU A 158 8.01 20.16 -9.50
N GLU A 159 7.21 21.17 -9.87
CA GLU A 159 6.39 21.94 -8.91
C GLU A 159 5.32 21.04 -8.27
N HIS A 160 4.70 20.16 -9.06
CA HIS A 160 3.74 19.19 -8.54
C HIS A 160 4.40 18.17 -7.61
N THR A 161 5.56 17.64 -7.99
CA THR A 161 6.30 16.63 -7.23
C THR A 161 6.71 17.16 -5.86
N GLU A 162 7.28 18.37 -5.80
CA GLU A 162 7.65 19.01 -4.53
C GLU A 162 6.43 19.27 -3.64
N LEU A 163 5.30 19.73 -4.21
CA LEU A 163 4.08 19.94 -3.43
C LEU A 163 3.56 18.62 -2.84
N ILE A 164 3.59 17.53 -3.62
CA ILE A 164 3.13 16.21 -3.15
C ILE A 164 4.07 15.68 -2.08
N LEU A 165 5.39 15.69 -2.31
CA LEU A 165 6.37 15.20 -1.33
C LEU A 165 6.30 15.99 -0.01
N ARG A 166 6.08 17.30 -0.04
CA ARG A 166 5.85 18.12 1.16
C ARG A 166 4.66 17.61 1.97
N ASN A 167 3.57 17.26 1.29
CA ASN A 167 2.34 16.78 1.94
C ASN A 167 2.45 15.32 2.40
N VAL A 168 3.15 14.47 1.65
CA VAL A 168 3.47 13.09 2.04
C VAL A 168 4.39 13.07 3.27
N ALA A 169 5.33 14.00 3.36
CA ALA A 169 6.18 14.16 4.54
C ALA A 169 5.37 14.47 5.80
N LYS A 170 4.37 15.37 5.71
CA LYS A 170 3.42 15.65 6.80
C LYS A 170 2.58 14.40 7.15
N PHE A 171 2.09 13.69 6.13
CA PHE A 171 1.30 12.46 6.27
C PHE A 171 2.08 11.38 7.03
N HIS A 172 3.36 11.21 6.74
CA HIS A 172 4.24 10.26 7.43
C HIS A 172 4.68 10.72 8.82
N ALA A 173 4.85 12.03 9.05
CA ALA A 173 5.29 12.58 10.33
C ALA A 173 4.23 12.48 11.44
N ALA A 174 2.95 12.73 11.13
CA ALA A 174 1.86 12.73 12.11
C ALA A 174 1.71 11.42 12.93
N PRO A 175 1.63 10.23 12.32
CA PRO A 175 1.59 8.96 13.06
C PRO A 175 2.88 8.65 13.83
N ILE A 176 4.06 9.04 13.33
CA ILE A 176 5.32 8.90 14.08
C ILE A 176 5.29 9.77 15.34
N ALA A 177 4.81 11.01 15.20
CA ALA A 177 4.63 11.92 16.33
C ALA A 177 3.60 11.39 17.34
N LEU A 178 2.49 10.84 16.86
CA LEU A 178 1.48 10.19 17.71
C LEU A 178 2.11 9.02 18.47
N ARG A 179 2.85 8.13 17.80
CA ARG A 179 3.55 7.00 18.43
C ARG A 179 4.58 7.45 19.45
N HIS A 180 5.30 8.54 19.18
CA HIS A 180 6.30 9.10 20.11
C HIS A 180 5.66 9.63 21.40
N LYS A 181 4.50 10.29 21.30
CA LYS A 181 3.80 10.89 22.44
C LYS A 181 2.93 9.89 23.20
N ASP A 182 2.27 8.99 22.47
CA ASP A 182 1.35 8.01 23.02
C ASP A 182 1.35 6.73 22.15
N ALA A 183 2.33 5.86 22.41
CA ALA A 183 2.49 4.60 21.70
C ALA A 183 1.26 3.68 21.87
N GLN A 184 0.63 3.68 23.04
CA GLN A 184 -0.55 2.85 23.32
C GLN A 184 -1.74 3.29 22.46
N LEU A 185 -1.97 4.61 22.38
CA LEU A 185 -3.02 5.16 21.53
C LEU A 185 -2.73 4.88 20.05
N PHE A 186 -1.50 5.07 19.59
CA PHE A 186 -1.09 4.72 18.23
C PHE A 186 -1.38 3.24 17.92
N ASP A 187 -1.00 2.33 18.81
CA ASP A 187 -1.21 0.91 18.58
C ASP A 187 -2.69 0.54 18.52
N GLN A 188 -3.52 1.12 19.39
CA GLN A 188 -4.96 0.85 19.47
C GLN A 188 -5.79 1.52 18.37
N LYS A 189 -5.45 2.74 17.97
CA LYS A 189 -6.25 3.59 17.06
C LYS A 189 -5.70 3.65 15.64
N VAL A 190 -4.46 3.22 15.43
CA VAL A 190 -3.80 3.26 14.12
C VAL A 190 -3.30 1.87 13.77
N ARG A 191 -2.27 1.34 14.46
CA ARG A 191 -1.59 0.08 14.08
C ARG A 191 -2.54 -1.10 13.98
N ALA A 192 -3.49 -1.25 14.91
CA ALA A 192 -4.46 -2.35 14.94
C ALA A 192 -5.35 -2.44 13.68
N HIS A 193 -5.46 -1.35 12.92
CA HIS A 193 -6.26 -1.26 11.70
C HIS A 193 -5.44 -1.38 10.41
N LEU A 194 -4.14 -1.67 10.46
CA LEU A 194 -3.24 -1.68 9.30
C LEU A 194 -2.84 -3.09 8.84
N LYS A 195 -3.81 -4.02 8.86
CA LYS A 195 -3.58 -5.41 8.43
C LYS A 195 -3.09 -5.48 6.99
N LYS A 196 -2.07 -6.30 6.72
CA LYS A 196 -1.64 -6.58 5.34
C LYS A 196 -2.69 -7.39 4.60
N ILE A 197 -2.75 -7.21 3.28
CA ILE A 197 -3.51 -8.08 2.39
C ILE A 197 -2.69 -9.35 2.11
N ASP A 198 -3.37 -10.47 1.93
CA ASP A 198 -2.74 -11.73 1.53
C ASP A 198 -2.88 -11.93 0.03
N ILE A 199 -1.78 -11.76 -0.70
CA ILE A 199 -1.78 -11.82 -2.17
C ILE A 199 -2.20 -13.18 -2.73
N ASP A 200 -2.17 -14.25 -1.93
CA ASP A 200 -2.60 -15.58 -2.31
C ASP A 200 -3.97 -15.95 -1.67
N GLU A 201 -4.65 -15.03 -0.99
CA GLU A 201 -5.94 -15.29 -0.33
C GLU A 201 -7.00 -15.76 -1.34
N GLY A 202 -7.71 -16.84 -1.00
CA GLY A 202 -8.73 -17.44 -1.85
C GLY A 202 -8.18 -18.31 -2.99
N LEU A 203 -6.86 -18.37 -3.20
CA LEU A 203 -6.23 -19.25 -4.17
C LEU A 203 -5.85 -20.60 -3.55
N THR A 204 -5.94 -21.68 -4.33
CA THR A 204 -5.26 -22.92 -3.96
C THR A 204 -3.76 -22.76 -4.18
N SER A 205 -2.94 -23.57 -3.49
CA SER A 205 -1.49 -23.55 -3.67
C SER A 205 -1.09 -23.77 -5.13
N GLU A 206 -1.81 -24.61 -5.88
CA GLU A 206 -1.58 -24.84 -7.31
C GLU A 206 -1.94 -23.61 -8.16
N ALA A 207 -3.06 -22.95 -7.86
CA ALA A 207 -3.49 -21.75 -8.56
C ALA A 207 -2.52 -20.58 -8.35
N ALA A 208 -2.08 -20.36 -7.10
CA ALA A 208 -1.08 -19.36 -6.75
C ALA A 208 0.26 -19.64 -7.46
N ALA A 209 0.69 -20.90 -7.51
CA ALA A 209 1.92 -21.29 -8.20
C ALA A 209 1.84 -21.08 -9.73
N GLU A 210 0.70 -21.41 -10.35
CA GLU A 210 0.53 -21.19 -11.80
C GLU A 210 0.43 -19.68 -12.13
N MET A 211 -0.25 -18.90 -11.29
CA MET A 211 -0.29 -17.43 -11.44
C MET A 211 1.11 -16.82 -11.34
N LYS A 212 1.88 -17.22 -10.31
CA LYS A 212 3.29 -16.81 -10.16
C LYS A 212 4.07 -17.15 -11.43
N LYS A 213 4.00 -18.39 -11.90
CA LYS A 213 4.72 -18.82 -13.11
C LYS A 213 4.37 -17.99 -14.34
N LYS A 214 3.08 -17.71 -14.59
CA LYS A 214 2.64 -16.86 -15.70
C LYS A 214 3.19 -15.44 -15.58
N GLN A 215 3.13 -14.85 -14.39
CA GLN A 215 3.67 -13.51 -14.15
C GLN A 215 5.17 -13.43 -14.42
N PHE A 216 5.95 -14.40 -13.93
CA PHE A 216 7.40 -14.45 -14.17
C PHE A 216 7.73 -14.65 -15.66
N GLN A 217 6.97 -15.49 -16.36
CA GLN A 217 7.15 -15.69 -17.81
C GLN A 217 6.82 -14.42 -18.61
N ALA A 218 5.75 -13.72 -18.25
CA ALA A 218 5.39 -12.45 -18.88
C ALA A 218 6.50 -11.42 -18.66
N PHE A 219 6.96 -11.26 -17.42
CA PHE A 219 8.03 -10.32 -17.09
C PHE A 219 9.38 -10.70 -17.75
N GLU A 220 9.70 -11.98 -17.86
CA GLU A 220 10.87 -12.46 -18.62
C GLU A 220 10.80 -12.02 -20.08
N ASN A 221 9.64 -12.18 -20.73
CA ASN A 221 9.46 -11.76 -22.11
C ASN A 221 9.58 -10.24 -22.27
N GLU A 222 9.08 -9.48 -21.31
CA GLU A 222 9.20 -8.02 -21.28
C GLU A 222 10.65 -7.57 -21.11
N LEU A 223 11.43 -8.19 -20.23
CA LEU A 223 12.85 -7.87 -20.10
C LEU A 223 13.64 -8.25 -21.35
N LYS A 224 13.31 -9.37 -22.00
CA LYS A 224 13.95 -9.80 -23.25
C LYS A 224 13.69 -8.86 -24.42
N SER A 225 12.61 -8.07 -24.38
CA SER A 225 12.33 -7.06 -25.41
C SER A 225 13.10 -5.75 -25.19
N ILE A 226 13.87 -5.63 -24.10
CA ILE A 226 14.69 -4.45 -23.76
C ILE A 226 16.19 -4.85 -23.79
N PRO A 227 16.88 -4.71 -24.94
CA PRO A 227 18.27 -5.13 -25.10
C PRO A 227 19.23 -4.55 -24.05
N GLU A 228 18.99 -3.31 -23.61
CA GLU A 228 19.83 -2.58 -22.66
C GLU A 228 19.87 -3.22 -21.26
N VAL A 229 18.85 -3.98 -20.88
CA VAL A 229 18.74 -4.60 -19.54
C VAL A 229 18.75 -6.13 -19.58
N LEU A 230 18.81 -6.74 -20.77
CA LEU A 230 18.80 -8.20 -20.93
C LEU A 230 19.89 -8.91 -20.08
N SER A 231 21.08 -8.31 -19.99
CA SER A 231 22.19 -8.84 -19.17
C SER A 231 21.91 -8.89 -17.67
N LEU A 232 20.84 -8.23 -17.20
CA LEU A 232 20.44 -8.16 -15.80
C LEU A 232 19.30 -9.12 -15.47
N TYR A 233 18.78 -9.85 -16.46
CA TYR A 233 17.60 -10.69 -16.30
C TYR A 233 17.68 -11.64 -15.09
N ASP A 234 18.77 -12.42 -14.97
CA ASP A 234 18.89 -13.41 -13.89
C ASP A 234 18.91 -12.76 -12.49
N ILE A 235 19.53 -11.58 -12.39
CA ILE A 235 19.59 -10.81 -11.14
C ILE A 235 18.19 -10.31 -10.77
N ILE A 236 17.50 -9.71 -11.73
CA ILE A 236 16.15 -9.16 -11.53
C ILE A 236 15.16 -10.28 -11.20
N ALA A 237 15.19 -11.38 -11.94
CA ALA A 237 14.28 -12.51 -11.71
C ALA A 237 14.40 -13.06 -10.28
N ARG A 238 15.62 -13.29 -9.79
CA ARG A 238 15.85 -13.73 -8.41
C ARG A 238 15.38 -12.70 -7.38
N GLN A 239 15.62 -11.41 -7.65
CA GLN A 239 15.18 -10.35 -6.75
C GLN A 239 13.65 -10.24 -6.69
N LEU A 240 12.94 -10.37 -7.82
CA LEU A 240 11.48 -10.37 -7.84
C LEU A 240 10.91 -11.55 -7.03
N GLU A 241 11.54 -12.72 -7.09
CA GLU A 241 11.15 -13.86 -6.27
C GLU A 241 11.26 -13.55 -4.77
N MET A 242 12.40 -12.99 -4.35
CA MET A 242 12.56 -12.54 -2.96
C MET A 242 11.55 -11.48 -2.53
N CYS A 243 11.21 -10.54 -3.42
CA CYS A 243 10.21 -9.52 -3.13
C CYS A 243 8.84 -10.15 -2.88
N GLN A 244 8.43 -11.09 -3.73
CA GLN A 244 7.16 -11.79 -3.55
C GLN A 244 7.12 -12.62 -2.28
N GLU A 245 8.20 -13.33 -1.94
CA GLU A 245 8.28 -14.08 -0.68
C GLU A 245 8.14 -13.16 0.53
N ARG A 246 8.79 -11.99 0.52
CA ARG A 246 8.63 -10.97 1.56
C ARG A 246 7.20 -10.44 1.64
N GLN A 247 6.52 -10.28 0.50
CA GLN A 247 5.12 -9.84 0.48
C GLN A 247 4.14 -10.90 1.00
N ARG A 248 4.38 -12.18 0.72
CA ARG A 248 3.59 -13.31 1.25
C ARG A 248 3.70 -13.46 2.76
N ASP A 249 4.82 -13.05 3.34
CA ASP A 249 4.97 -13.07 4.79
C ASP A 249 4.17 -11.91 5.44
N LEU A 250 2.93 -12.25 5.79
CA LEU A 250 2.00 -11.35 6.48
C LEU A 250 2.54 -10.89 7.84
N ASN A 251 3.40 -11.68 8.46
CA ASN A 251 4.04 -11.38 9.73
C ASN A 251 5.38 -10.67 9.57
N PHE A 252 5.92 -10.59 8.35
CA PHE A 252 7.18 -9.90 8.11
C PHE A 252 7.06 -8.45 8.57
N TYR A 253 7.78 -8.12 9.62
CA TYR A 253 7.79 -6.78 10.16
C TYR A 253 9.19 -6.47 10.66
N GLU A 254 9.80 -5.47 10.03
CA GLU A 254 11.06 -4.94 10.47
C GLU A 254 10.82 -3.56 11.08
N GLU A 255 10.88 -3.48 12.40
CA GLU A 255 10.67 -2.24 13.13
C GLU A 255 11.89 -1.35 12.98
N ASN A 256 11.68 -0.13 12.47
CA ASN A 256 12.66 0.93 12.45
C ASN A 256 12.00 2.30 12.72
N ILE A 257 12.82 3.32 12.95
CA ILE A 257 12.35 4.66 13.34
C ILE A 257 11.53 5.37 12.24
N PHE A 258 11.72 4.98 10.98
CA PHE A 258 11.03 5.48 9.80
C PHE A 258 9.75 4.70 9.46
N ASN A 259 9.41 3.65 10.23
CA ASN A 259 8.12 3.00 10.09
C ASN A 259 6.98 3.96 10.45
N THR A 260 5.97 4.00 9.61
CA THR A 260 4.81 4.88 9.69
C THR A 260 3.63 4.25 8.94
N ILE A 261 2.50 4.94 8.85
CA ILE A 261 1.44 4.54 7.92
C ILE A 261 1.90 4.88 6.49
N CYS A 262 2.01 3.87 5.64
CA CYS A 262 2.33 4.03 4.22
C CYS A 262 1.06 3.75 3.43
N HIS A 263 0.72 4.64 2.51
CA HIS A 263 -0.41 4.50 1.62
C HIS A 263 -0.33 3.22 0.78
N ASN A 264 0.89 2.83 0.36
CA ASN A 264 1.20 1.63 -0.42
C ASN A 264 0.51 1.57 -1.80
N ASP A 265 -0.07 2.69 -2.24
CA ASP A 265 -0.68 2.89 -3.55
C ASP A 265 -0.67 4.39 -3.86
N LEU A 266 0.45 5.07 -3.59
CA LEU A 266 0.58 6.51 -3.76
C LEU A 266 1.09 6.84 -5.17
N TRP A 267 0.15 6.86 -6.12
CA TRP A 267 0.40 7.15 -7.53
C TRP A 267 -0.50 8.26 -8.05
N VAL A 268 -0.20 8.74 -9.25
CA VAL A 268 -0.88 9.84 -9.95
C VAL A 268 -2.41 9.79 -9.91
N ASN A 269 -3.02 8.59 -9.91
CA ASN A 269 -4.48 8.45 -9.86
C ASN A 269 -5.07 8.70 -8.47
N ASN A 270 -4.32 8.44 -7.40
CA ASN A 270 -4.77 8.57 -6.01
C ASN A 270 -4.40 9.93 -5.39
N VAL A 271 -4.01 10.88 -6.23
CA VAL A 271 -3.66 12.25 -5.85
C VAL A 271 -4.50 13.24 -6.64
N MET A 272 -5.22 14.11 -5.93
CA MET A 272 -5.97 15.23 -6.50
C MET A 272 -5.35 16.56 -6.14
N ILE A 273 -5.26 17.46 -7.12
CA ILE A 273 -4.52 18.73 -7.01
C ILE A 273 -5.45 19.88 -7.35
N ALA A 274 -5.41 20.93 -6.54
CA ALA A 274 -6.05 22.20 -6.84
C ALA A 274 -5.00 23.26 -7.20
N TYR A 275 -5.39 24.19 -8.06
CA TYR A 275 -4.51 25.22 -8.61
C TYR A 275 -4.88 26.60 -8.08
N ASP A 276 -3.89 27.46 -7.90
CA ASP A 276 -4.10 28.87 -7.58
C ASP A 276 -4.56 29.67 -8.82
N ALA A 277 -4.79 30.97 -8.63
CA ALA A 277 -5.22 31.86 -9.71
C ALA A 277 -4.16 32.04 -10.83
N ALA A 278 -2.89 31.71 -10.57
CA ALA A 278 -1.81 31.73 -11.55
C ALA A 278 -1.65 30.38 -12.27
N GLY A 279 -2.46 29.37 -11.92
CA GLY A 279 -2.39 28.03 -12.47
C GLY A 279 -1.28 27.16 -11.86
N LYS A 280 -0.72 27.54 -10.71
CA LYS A 280 0.29 26.74 -9.99
C LYS A 280 -0.37 25.73 -9.05
N PRO A 281 0.20 24.52 -8.90
CA PRO A 281 -0.31 23.55 -7.95
C PRO A 281 -0.19 24.13 -6.53
N SER A 282 -1.29 24.09 -5.77
CA SER A 282 -1.41 24.80 -4.49
C SER A 282 -1.84 23.93 -3.32
N ARG A 283 -2.70 22.92 -3.57
CA ARG A 283 -3.21 22.02 -2.54
C ARG A 283 -3.30 20.60 -3.09
N VAL A 284 -3.10 19.63 -2.21
CA VAL A 284 -3.08 18.20 -2.53
C VAL A 284 -4.05 17.46 -1.62
N LYS A 285 -4.82 16.54 -2.19
CA LYS A 285 -5.60 15.55 -1.47
C LYS A 285 -5.17 14.16 -1.93
N ILE A 286 -4.99 13.26 -0.97
CA ILE A 286 -4.66 11.86 -1.18
C ILE A 286 -5.91 11.06 -0.81
N PHE A 287 -6.23 10.04 -1.60
CA PHE A 287 -7.41 9.20 -1.39
C PHE A 287 -7.13 7.76 -1.79
N ASP A 288 -8.07 6.86 -1.47
CA ASP A 288 -7.95 5.41 -1.69
C ASP A 288 -6.93 4.74 -0.75
N PHE A 289 -7.22 4.77 0.55
CA PHE A 289 -6.36 4.18 1.58
C PHE A 289 -6.57 2.67 1.74
N GLN A 290 -7.04 1.96 0.72
CA GLN A 290 -7.40 0.54 0.80
C GLN A 290 -6.18 -0.38 1.06
N LEU A 291 -5.02 -0.02 0.50
CA LEU A 291 -3.76 -0.75 0.67
C LEU A 291 -2.90 -0.23 1.82
N ILE A 292 -3.38 0.77 2.58
CA ILE A 292 -2.58 1.40 3.63
C ILE A 292 -2.05 0.36 4.63
N MET A 293 -0.77 0.46 4.97
CA MET A 293 -0.12 -0.49 5.85
C MET A 293 0.90 0.19 6.73
N TYR A 294 1.35 -0.52 7.76
CA TYR A 294 2.42 -0.04 8.62
C TYR A 294 3.76 -0.55 8.10
N ALA A 295 4.58 0.36 7.55
CA ALA A 295 5.82 0.05 6.86
C ALA A 295 6.79 1.24 6.90
N SER A 296 8.00 1.08 6.36
CA SER A 296 8.91 2.22 6.22
C SER A 296 8.36 3.24 5.21
N MET A 297 8.39 4.52 5.58
CA MET A 297 8.02 5.65 4.72
C MET A 297 8.77 5.68 3.38
N SER A 298 9.92 5.03 3.30
CA SER A 298 10.72 4.89 2.08
C SER A 298 9.95 4.19 0.96
N LEU A 299 9.04 3.25 1.27
CA LEU A 299 8.26 2.52 0.26
C LEU A 299 7.38 3.48 -0.54
N ASP A 300 6.57 4.29 0.14
CA ASP A 300 5.69 5.29 -0.48
C ASP A 300 6.47 6.30 -1.33
N VAL A 301 7.62 6.78 -0.82
CA VAL A 301 8.45 7.76 -1.53
C VAL A 301 9.04 7.15 -2.81
N LEU A 302 9.63 5.96 -2.72
CA LEU A 302 10.19 5.27 -3.89
C LEU A 302 9.11 4.94 -4.91
N PHE A 303 7.98 4.39 -4.44
CA PHE A 303 6.85 4.06 -5.27
C PHE A 303 6.33 5.28 -6.03
N PHE A 304 6.07 6.39 -5.33
CA PHE A 304 5.58 7.62 -5.93
C PHE A 304 6.57 8.18 -6.97
N LEU A 305 7.85 8.27 -6.61
CA LEU A 305 8.89 8.80 -7.49
C LEU A 305 9.00 8.00 -8.78
N PHE A 306 9.08 6.67 -8.69
CA PHE A 306 9.22 5.83 -9.88
C PHE A 306 7.95 5.68 -10.69
N THR A 307 6.75 5.72 -10.09
CA THR A 307 5.51 5.51 -10.86
C THR A 307 4.93 6.79 -11.44
N SER A 308 5.12 7.93 -10.77
CA SER A 308 4.28 9.12 -10.98
C SER A 308 5.01 10.37 -11.41
N VAL A 309 6.35 10.44 -11.29
CA VAL A 309 7.14 11.59 -11.74
C VAL A 309 7.54 11.41 -13.21
N GLN A 310 7.55 12.53 -13.95
CA GLN A 310 8.07 12.59 -15.32
C GLN A 310 9.51 12.08 -15.39
N ASN A 311 9.82 11.30 -16.41
CA ASN A 311 11.06 10.52 -16.49
C ASN A 311 12.33 11.38 -16.47
N ASP A 312 12.35 12.45 -17.25
CA ASP A 312 13.45 13.42 -17.33
C ASP A 312 13.65 14.14 -15.99
N ILE A 313 12.56 14.63 -15.40
CA ILE A 313 12.58 15.33 -14.11
C ILE A 313 13.05 14.39 -12.99
N LEU A 314 12.59 13.14 -12.98
CA LEU A 314 13.02 12.11 -12.04
C LEU A 314 14.52 11.86 -12.13
N LEU A 315 15.05 11.64 -13.33
CA LEU A 315 16.47 11.35 -13.53
C LEU A 315 17.38 12.52 -13.13
N GLU A 316 16.92 13.76 -13.35
CA GLU A 316 17.65 14.97 -12.99
C GLU A 316 17.60 15.28 -11.49
N ASN A 317 16.51 14.92 -10.80
CA ASN A 317 16.21 15.42 -9.45
C ASN A 317 16.03 14.35 -8.38
N PHE A 318 16.21 13.05 -8.67
CA PHE A 318 15.92 11.97 -7.72
C PHE A 318 16.47 12.21 -6.30
N ASP A 319 17.77 12.50 -6.18
CA ASP A 319 18.40 12.70 -4.87
C ASP A 319 17.95 14.01 -4.20
N ASN A 320 17.65 15.04 -5.01
CA ASN A 320 17.06 16.29 -4.52
C ASN A 320 15.66 16.05 -3.97
N PHE A 321 14.85 15.21 -4.61
CA PHE A 321 13.52 14.85 -4.13
C PHE A 321 13.58 14.09 -2.81
N LEU A 322 14.48 13.11 -2.68
CA LEU A 322 14.67 12.41 -1.40
C LEU A 322 15.08 13.38 -0.29
N LYS A 323 16.02 14.29 -0.58
CA LYS A 323 16.48 15.29 0.39
C LYS A 323 15.37 16.26 0.77
N PHE A 324 14.64 16.78 -0.22
CA PHE A 324 13.52 17.68 -0.03
C PHE A 324 12.42 17.04 0.83
N TYR A 325 12.02 15.81 0.50
CA TYR A 325 11.05 15.04 1.29
C TYR A 325 11.52 14.88 2.74
N PHE A 326 12.78 14.48 2.94
CA PHE A 326 13.33 14.27 4.28
C PHE A 326 13.38 15.57 5.10
N ASP A 327 13.73 16.69 4.49
CA ASP A 327 13.77 17.99 5.15
C ASP A 327 12.37 18.46 5.57
N GLU A 328 11.36 18.30 4.70
CA GLU A 328 9.97 18.60 5.04
C GLU A 328 9.42 17.65 6.11
N PHE A 329 9.90 16.39 6.15
CA PHE A 329 9.54 15.40 7.17
C PHE A 329 10.11 15.80 8.54
N CYS A 330 11.41 16.13 8.61
CA CYS A 330 12.05 16.62 9.84
C CYS A 330 11.41 17.93 10.32
N LYS A 331 11.08 18.83 9.40
CA LYS A 331 10.35 20.07 9.69
C LYS A 331 8.98 19.76 10.32
N SER A 332 8.24 18.81 9.76
CA SER A 332 6.94 18.37 10.30
C SER A 332 7.07 17.76 11.70
N LEU A 333 8.03 16.85 11.93
CA LEU A 333 8.29 16.28 13.26
C LEU A 333 8.66 17.34 14.31
N LYS A 334 9.44 18.35 13.92
CA LYS A 334 9.82 19.45 14.79
C LYS A 334 8.60 20.22 15.29
N PHE A 335 7.58 20.42 14.44
CA PHE A 335 6.33 21.08 14.86
C PHE A 335 5.58 20.29 15.92
N PHE A 336 5.60 18.96 15.84
CA PHE A 336 5.04 18.11 16.89
C PHE A 336 5.94 17.99 18.13
N GLY A 337 7.04 18.74 18.22
CA GLY A 337 7.98 18.68 19.34
C GLY A 337 8.71 17.33 19.47
N CYS A 338 8.82 16.56 18.38
CA CYS A 338 9.55 15.29 18.39
C CYS A 338 11.07 15.53 18.30
N PRO A 339 11.90 14.76 19.02
CA PRO A 339 13.35 14.83 18.91
C PRO A 339 13.80 14.38 17.52
N LEU A 340 14.82 15.06 16.99
CA LEU A 340 15.35 14.79 15.65
C LEU A 340 16.70 14.08 15.66
N ASP A 341 17.29 13.82 16.82
CA ASP A 341 18.65 13.27 16.97
C ASP A 341 18.85 11.96 16.18
N ASP A 342 17.80 11.14 16.10
CA ASP A 342 17.81 9.89 15.35
C ASP A 342 17.37 10.01 13.89
N PHE A 343 16.68 11.11 13.53
CA PHE A 343 16.24 11.38 12.16
C PHE A 343 17.33 12.14 11.41
N THR A 344 18.36 11.40 10.99
CA THR A 344 19.48 11.93 10.19
C THR A 344 19.36 11.53 8.73
N TRP A 345 19.95 12.34 7.85
CA TRP A 345 19.95 12.08 6.40
C TRP A 345 20.66 10.77 6.07
N GLU A 346 21.73 10.45 6.81
CA GLU A 346 22.49 9.21 6.67
C GLU A 346 21.63 7.99 6.95
N LYS A 347 20.94 7.96 8.10
CA LYS A 347 20.03 6.87 8.48
C LYS A 347 18.86 6.73 7.49
N PHE A 348 18.33 7.84 6.99
CA PHE A 348 17.26 7.79 6.00
C PHE A 348 17.74 7.19 4.67
N ASN A 349 18.95 7.55 4.20
CA ASN A 349 19.53 6.91 3.02
C ASN A 349 19.83 5.43 3.24
N GLU A 350 20.29 5.03 4.42
CA GLU A 350 20.46 3.63 4.77
C GLU A 350 19.13 2.87 4.65
N ASP A 351 18.04 3.45 5.17
CA ASP A 351 16.71 2.85 5.03
C ASP A 351 16.23 2.82 3.57
N ILE A 352 16.40 3.89 2.78
CA ILE A 352 16.10 3.89 1.34
C ILE A 352 16.85 2.76 0.62
N ASN A 353 18.16 2.62 0.85
CA ASN A 353 18.99 1.59 0.22
C ASN A 353 18.58 0.17 0.66
N LYS A 354 18.04 0.03 1.88
CA LYS A 354 17.55 -1.24 2.40
C LYS A 354 16.18 -1.61 1.84
N GLN A 355 15.29 -0.64 1.68
CA GLN A 355 13.92 -0.89 1.20
C GLN A 355 13.84 -0.99 -0.33
N ALA A 356 14.60 -0.19 -1.06
CA ALA A 356 14.49 -0.10 -2.52
C ALA A 356 14.57 -1.44 -3.25
N PRO A 357 15.48 -2.37 -2.90
CA PRO A 357 15.53 -3.68 -3.56
C PRO A 357 14.22 -4.45 -3.49
N TYR A 358 13.48 -4.35 -2.39
CA TYR A 358 12.23 -5.07 -2.16
C TYR A 358 11.01 -4.38 -2.78
N GLU A 359 11.14 -3.09 -3.08
CA GLU A 359 10.08 -2.29 -3.70
C GLU A 359 10.02 -2.49 -5.22
N LEU A 360 11.07 -3.10 -5.82
CA LEU A 360 11.15 -3.31 -7.26
C LEU A 360 9.93 -4.05 -7.81
N TYR A 361 9.52 -5.14 -7.16
CA TYR A 361 8.37 -5.94 -7.62
C TYR A 361 7.07 -5.14 -7.61
N HIS A 362 6.84 -4.36 -6.56
CA HIS A 362 5.65 -3.53 -6.45
C HIS A 362 5.61 -2.47 -7.55
N ILE A 363 6.72 -1.73 -7.73
CA ILE A 363 6.86 -0.72 -8.79
C ILE A 363 6.66 -1.35 -10.17
N THR A 364 7.36 -2.43 -10.51
CA THR A 364 7.29 -3.03 -11.86
C THR A 364 5.92 -3.62 -12.16
N SER A 365 5.24 -4.18 -11.15
CA SER A 365 3.87 -4.68 -11.31
C SER A 365 2.88 -3.52 -11.53
N MET A 366 3.02 -2.43 -10.78
CA MET A 366 2.09 -1.30 -10.84
C MET A 366 2.26 -0.42 -12.08
N ILE A 367 3.48 -0.21 -12.58
CA ILE A 367 3.68 0.56 -13.82
C ILE A 367 3.02 -0.14 -15.02
N LYS A 368 2.89 -1.48 -14.99
CA LYS A 368 2.19 -2.22 -16.03
C LYS A 368 0.71 -1.85 -16.02
N ILE A 369 0.06 -1.97 -14.86
CA ILE A 369 -1.34 -1.59 -14.65
C ILE A 369 -1.58 -0.13 -15.04
N LEU A 370 -0.68 0.78 -14.64
CA LEU A 370 -0.75 2.20 -14.93
C LEU A 370 -0.72 2.52 -16.44
N LEU A 371 0.14 1.81 -17.18
CA LEU A 371 0.41 2.07 -18.59
C LEU A 371 -0.32 1.11 -19.54
N ILE A 372 -1.30 0.35 -19.04
CA ILE A 372 -2.25 -0.38 -19.87
C ILE A 372 -2.99 0.59 -20.80
N ASP A 373 -3.12 0.17 -22.05
CA ASP A 373 -3.90 0.83 -23.09
C ASP A 373 -5.39 0.78 -22.74
N LYS A 374 -5.96 1.95 -22.43
CA LYS A 374 -7.38 2.08 -22.06
C LYS A 374 -8.33 1.61 -23.16
N GLN A 375 -7.98 1.79 -24.43
CA GLN A 375 -8.86 1.39 -25.54
C GLN A 375 -8.93 -0.13 -25.61
N LYS A 376 -7.78 -0.80 -25.58
CA LYS A 376 -7.71 -2.26 -25.54
C LYS A 376 -8.40 -2.82 -24.31
N MET A 377 -8.25 -2.15 -23.16
CA MET A 377 -8.89 -2.57 -21.92
C MET A 377 -10.42 -2.45 -21.97
N ALA A 378 -10.95 -1.41 -22.59
CA ALA A 378 -12.39 -1.22 -22.77
C ALA A 378 -13.02 -2.19 -23.79
N GLU A 379 -12.21 -2.75 -24.69
CA GLU A 379 -12.63 -3.74 -25.69
C GLU A 379 -12.68 -5.18 -25.13
N LYS A 380 -12.09 -5.44 -23.95
CA LYS A 380 -12.12 -6.77 -23.32
C LYS A 380 -13.53 -7.08 -22.80
N GLU A 381 -14.13 -8.16 -23.32
CA GLU A 381 -15.42 -8.67 -22.85
C GLU A 381 -15.36 -9.16 -21.39
N GLU A 382 -14.23 -9.74 -21.02
CA GLU A 382 -13.94 -10.22 -19.66
C GLU A 382 -12.52 -9.82 -19.25
N ILE A 383 -12.38 -9.41 -18.00
CA ILE A 383 -11.10 -9.03 -17.40
C ILE A 383 -10.68 -10.17 -16.47
N THR A 384 -9.61 -10.86 -16.85
CA THR A 384 -9.00 -11.93 -16.05
C THR A 384 -7.56 -11.54 -15.71
N ASP A 385 -6.91 -12.31 -14.84
CA ASP A 385 -5.50 -12.10 -14.49
C ASP A 385 -4.59 -12.14 -15.74
N ASP A 386 -4.92 -12.99 -16.72
CA ASP A 386 -4.18 -13.09 -17.98
C ASP A 386 -4.18 -11.77 -18.77
N THR A 387 -5.22 -10.94 -18.62
CA THR A 387 -5.26 -9.60 -19.24
C THR A 387 -4.14 -8.71 -18.71
N PHE A 388 -3.76 -8.83 -17.44
CA PHE A 388 -2.68 -8.03 -16.86
C PHE A 388 -1.28 -8.58 -17.18
N TYR A 389 -1.19 -9.83 -17.68
CA TYR A 389 0.06 -10.44 -18.13
C TYR A 389 0.30 -10.31 -19.64
N ASP A 390 -0.74 -10.00 -20.41
CA ASP A 390 -0.68 -9.84 -21.86
C ASP A 390 0.20 -8.64 -22.29
N ALA A 391 1.26 -8.93 -23.06
CA ALA A 391 2.19 -7.92 -23.57
C ALA A 391 1.55 -6.99 -24.61
N GLU A 392 0.44 -7.39 -25.23
CA GLU A 392 -0.29 -6.53 -26.17
C GLU A 392 -1.06 -5.41 -25.45
N MET A 393 -1.28 -5.51 -24.15
CA MET A 393 -2.03 -4.51 -23.39
C MET A 393 -1.23 -3.25 -23.08
N VAL A 394 0.07 -3.24 -23.35
CA VAL A 394 0.98 -2.12 -23.06
C VAL A 394 1.69 -1.60 -24.31
N GLY A 395 2.03 -0.31 -24.30
CA GLY A 395 2.70 0.38 -25.42
C GLY A 395 4.17 0.71 -25.14
N PRO A 396 4.85 1.45 -26.05
CA PRO A 396 6.26 1.82 -25.91
C PRO A 396 6.60 2.56 -24.62
N ASN A 397 5.68 3.38 -24.10
CA ASN A 397 5.88 4.12 -22.86
C ASN A 397 6.10 3.19 -21.64
N TYR A 398 5.49 2.00 -21.63
CA TYR A 398 5.72 0.99 -20.60
C TYR A 398 7.16 0.49 -20.62
N TYR A 399 7.65 0.06 -21.79
CA TYR A 399 9.00 -0.47 -21.94
C TYR A 399 10.08 0.58 -21.66
N GLU A 400 9.86 1.84 -22.06
CA GLU A 400 10.76 2.94 -21.71
C GLU A 400 10.80 3.21 -20.20
N LYS A 401 9.63 3.18 -19.53
CA LYS A 401 9.55 3.33 -18.08
C LYS A 401 10.22 2.17 -17.33
N LEU A 402 9.95 0.93 -17.74
CA LEU A 402 10.56 -0.29 -17.18
C LEU A 402 12.08 -0.26 -17.34
N LYS A 403 12.58 0.09 -18.53
CA LYS A 403 14.02 0.27 -18.81
C LYS A 403 14.63 1.30 -17.87
N LEU A 404 14.02 2.48 -17.73
CA LEU A 404 14.50 3.55 -16.86
C LEU A 404 14.64 3.07 -15.41
N ILE A 405 13.60 2.42 -14.88
CA ILE A 405 13.58 1.92 -13.49
C ILE A 405 14.74 0.93 -13.28
N ILE A 406 14.89 -0.06 -14.16
CA ILE A 406 15.93 -1.07 -14.02
C ILE A 406 17.34 -0.46 -14.09
N LEU A 407 17.56 0.46 -15.02
CA LEU A 407 18.85 1.13 -15.16
C LEU A 407 19.18 2.00 -13.94
N GLU A 408 18.19 2.67 -13.36
CA GLU A 408 18.40 3.47 -12.15
C GLU A 408 18.63 2.60 -10.92
N TYR A 409 17.91 1.49 -10.80
CA TYR A 409 18.19 0.46 -9.78
C TYR A 409 19.61 -0.09 -9.89
N LYS A 410 20.09 -0.36 -11.11
CA LYS A 410 21.47 -0.79 -11.35
C LYS A 410 22.46 0.29 -10.94
N LYS A 411 22.29 1.54 -11.40
CA LYS A 411 23.18 2.67 -11.10
C LYS A 411 23.31 2.91 -9.59
N ARG A 412 22.23 2.66 -8.83
CA ARG A 412 22.18 2.85 -7.38
C ARG A 412 22.62 1.62 -6.58
N ASN A 413 23.00 0.52 -7.25
CA ASN A 413 23.32 -0.76 -6.62
C ASN A 413 22.17 -1.33 -5.78
N TRP A 414 20.93 -1.13 -6.23
CA TRP A 414 19.73 -1.72 -5.63
C TRP A 414 19.32 -3.04 -6.27
N LEU A 415 20.03 -3.46 -7.32
CA LEU A 415 19.97 -4.82 -7.83
C LEU A 415 20.88 -5.71 -6.97
N ILE A 416 20.31 -6.68 -6.28
CA ILE A 416 21.04 -7.58 -5.37
C ILE A 416 21.84 -8.57 -6.21
N GLU A 417 23.15 -8.38 -6.29
CA GLU A 417 24.03 -9.36 -6.92
C GLU A 417 24.14 -10.61 -6.05
N PHE A 418 23.54 -11.70 -6.53
CA PHE A 418 23.66 -13.01 -5.89
C PHE A 418 25.01 -13.62 -6.31
N ASN A 419 26.06 -13.37 -5.54
CA ASN A 419 27.34 -14.05 -5.72
C ASN A 419 27.13 -15.57 -5.55
N GLU A 420 27.32 -16.34 -6.61
CA GLU A 420 27.10 -17.80 -6.62
C GLU A 420 28.00 -18.54 -5.61
N ASP A 421 29.13 -17.94 -5.21
CA ASP A 421 30.04 -18.49 -4.21
C ASP A 421 29.66 -18.18 -2.75
N ILE A 422 28.90 -17.11 -2.49
CA ILE A 422 28.53 -16.70 -1.12
C ILE A 422 27.17 -17.29 -0.72
N ASN A 423 26.27 -17.51 -1.68
CA ASN A 423 24.87 -17.83 -1.41
C ASN A 423 24.47 -19.30 -1.60
N LYS A 424 25.42 -20.24 -1.55
CA LYS A 424 25.05 -21.57 -1.04
C LYS A 424 24.87 -21.47 0.47
N GLN A 425 23.66 -21.08 0.86
CA GLN A 425 22.98 -21.51 2.09
C GLN A 425 23.60 -21.03 3.41
N ALA A 426 23.00 -20.02 4.06
CA ALA A 426 23.25 -19.91 5.49
C ALA A 426 22.12 -19.43 6.39
N PRO A 427 21.51 -18.23 6.22
CA PRO A 427 20.60 -17.75 7.27
C PRO A 427 19.21 -18.37 7.12
N TYR A 428 18.64 -18.29 5.91
CA TYR A 428 17.26 -18.72 5.65
C TYR A 428 17.11 -20.24 5.65
N GLU A 429 18.09 -20.93 5.08
CA GLU A 429 18.05 -22.38 5.04
C GLU A 429 18.38 -23.03 6.38
N LEU A 430 19.22 -22.43 7.23
CA LEU A 430 19.41 -22.97 8.56
C LEU A 430 18.09 -22.92 9.32
N TYR A 431 17.29 -21.85 9.19
CA TYR A 431 15.95 -21.78 9.79
C TYR A 431 15.02 -22.88 9.25
N HIS A 432 14.95 -23.08 7.92
CA HIS A 432 14.10 -24.12 7.33
C HIS A 432 14.58 -25.55 7.64
N ILE A 433 15.89 -25.81 7.56
CA ILE A 433 16.48 -27.12 7.86
C ILE A 433 16.30 -27.45 9.34
N THR A 434 16.52 -26.50 10.24
CA THR A 434 16.34 -26.72 11.69
C THR A 434 14.87 -26.96 12.04
N SER A 435 13.95 -26.26 11.39
CA SER A 435 12.50 -26.48 11.51
C SER A 435 12.09 -27.86 10.99
N MET A 436 12.55 -28.25 9.80
CA MET A 436 12.27 -29.58 9.23
C MET A 436 12.86 -30.72 10.06
N ILE A 437 14.08 -30.57 10.57
CA ILE A 437 14.71 -31.59 11.42
C ILE A 437 13.95 -31.74 12.73
N LYS A 438 13.42 -30.66 13.28
CA LYS A 438 12.60 -30.70 14.49
C LYS A 438 11.33 -31.51 14.27
N ILE A 439 10.66 -31.29 13.14
CA ILE A 439 9.48 -32.07 12.72
C ILE A 439 9.83 -33.55 12.50
N LEU A 440 10.94 -33.83 11.81
CA LEU A 440 11.38 -35.20 11.50
C LEU A 440 11.84 -36.00 12.71
N LEU A 441 12.37 -35.31 13.73
CA LEU A 441 12.92 -35.92 14.95
C LEU A 441 12.05 -35.65 16.17
N ILE A 442 10.79 -35.28 15.99
CA ILE A 442 9.85 -35.12 17.09
C ILE A 442 9.67 -36.47 17.81
N ASP A 443 9.57 -36.43 19.13
CA ASP A 443 9.33 -37.61 19.93
C ASP A 443 7.87 -38.05 19.78
N LYS A 444 7.67 -39.06 18.94
CA LYS A 444 6.34 -39.56 18.58
C LYS A 444 5.59 -40.16 19.78
N GLN A 445 6.28 -40.61 20.83
CA GLN A 445 5.61 -41.11 22.03
C GLN A 445 5.04 -39.94 22.84
N LYS A 446 5.83 -38.89 23.06
CA LYS A 446 5.37 -37.67 23.75
C LYS A 446 4.26 -36.94 22.99
N MET A 447 4.36 -36.91 21.66
CA MET A 447 3.32 -36.34 20.80
C MET A 447 1.98 -37.10 20.92
N ALA A 448 2.02 -38.43 21.09
CA ALA A 448 0.82 -39.23 21.25
C ALA A 448 0.16 -39.10 22.64
N GLU A 449 0.87 -38.53 23.62
CA GLU A 449 0.39 -38.27 24.99
C GLU A 449 -0.28 -36.89 25.14
N LYS A 450 -0.18 -36.01 24.14
CA LYS A 450 -0.84 -34.70 24.12
C LYS A 450 -2.33 -34.85 23.80
N GLU A 451 -3.18 -34.29 24.65
CA GLU A 451 -4.64 -34.25 24.43
C GLU A 451 -5.02 -33.34 23.24
N GLU A 452 -4.22 -32.32 22.94
CA GLU A 452 -4.41 -31.40 21.83
C GLU A 452 -3.07 -31.00 21.18
N ILE A 453 -3.04 -30.96 19.85
CA ILE A 453 -1.85 -30.59 19.05
C ILE A 453 -2.14 -29.26 18.37
N THR A 454 -1.44 -28.21 18.80
CA THR A 454 -1.46 -26.86 18.19
C THR A 454 -0.09 -26.55 17.58
N ASP A 455 0.02 -25.43 16.87
CA ASP A 455 1.31 -24.97 16.31
C ASP A 455 2.38 -24.82 17.40
N ASP A 456 2.01 -24.34 18.59
CA ASP A 456 2.91 -24.20 19.75
C ASP A 456 3.51 -25.54 20.21
N THR A 457 2.81 -26.66 20.02
CA THR A 457 3.30 -28.00 20.35
C THR A 457 4.54 -28.37 19.54
N PHE A 458 4.69 -27.84 18.32
CA PHE A 458 5.88 -28.05 17.47
C PHE A 458 7.06 -27.13 17.87
N TYR A 459 6.80 -26.06 18.61
CA TYR A 459 7.81 -25.12 19.09
C TYR A 459 8.35 -25.45 20.50
N ASP A 460 7.68 -26.32 21.25
CA ASP A 460 8.13 -26.83 22.55
C ASP A 460 9.47 -27.61 22.44
N ALA A 461 10.44 -27.24 23.29
CA ALA A 461 11.77 -27.87 23.33
C ALA A 461 11.74 -29.26 23.96
N GLU A 462 10.73 -29.60 24.75
CA GLU A 462 10.60 -30.90 25.40
C GLU A 462 10.08 -32.00 24.45
N MET A 463 9.57 -31.61 23.28
CA MET A 463 8.95 -32.48 22.27
C MET A 463 9.94 -33.06 21.27
N VAL A 464 11.22 -32.69 21.34
CA VAL A 464 12.25 -33.20 20.43
C VAL A 464 12.82 -34.54 20.90
N GLY A 465 13.05 -35.46 19.98
CA GLY A 465 13.64 -36.76 20.24
C GLY A 465 15.13 -36.67 20.61
N PRO A 466 15.70 -37.76 21.18
CA PRO A 466 17.01 -37.76 21.84
C PRO A 466 18.19 -37.36 20.93
N ASN A 467 18.05 -37.52 19.60
CA ASN A 467 19.12 -37.23 18.64
C ASN A 467 19.04 -35.84 18.01
N TYR A 468 18.04 -35.03 18.36
CA TYR A 468 17.80 -33.72 17.75
C TYR A 468 18.99 -32.77 17.95
N TYR A 469 19.43 -32.59 19.20
CA TYR A 469 20.51 -31.66 19.52
C TYR A 469 21.86 -32.09 18.96
N GLU A 470 22.14 -33.39 18.86
CA GLU A 470 23.37 -33.88 18.22
C GLU A 470 23.38 -33.58 16.72
N LYS A 471 22.27 -33.81 16.01
CA LYS A 471 22.15 -33.46 14.59
C LYS A 471 22.20 -31.96 14.35
N LEU A 472 21.52 -31.17 15.19
CA LEU A 472 21.57 -29.72 15.14
C LEU A 472 23.02 -29.20 15.32
N LYS A 473 23.74 -29.75 16.29
CA LYS A 473 25.15 -29.42 16.54
C LYS A 473 26.05 -29.75 15.36
N LEU A 474 25.86 -30.90 14.71
CA LEU A 474 26.64 -31.28 13.51
C LEU A 474 26.41 -30.33 12.34
N ILE A 475 25.17 -29.88 12.14
CA ILE A 475 24.82 -28.92 11.10
C ILE A 475 25.44 -27.56 11.39
N ILE A 476 25.30 -27.06 12.62
CA ILE A 476 25.92 -25.79 13.03
C ILE A 476 27.45 -25.85 12.87
N LEU A 477 28.09 -26.96 13.23
CA LEU A 477 29.54 -27.14 13.06
C LEU A 477 29.96 -27.15 11.59
N GLU A 478 29.19 -27.80 10.71
CA GLU A 478 29.47 -27.82 9.27
C GLU A 478 29.26 -26.44 8.64
N TYR A 479 28.23 -25.70 9.07
CA TYR A 479 27.99 -24.32 8.64
C TYR A 479 29.11 -23.38 9.13
N LYS A 480 29.56 -23.54 10.38
CA LYS A 480 30.70 -22.79 10.92
C LYS A 480 31.99 -23.07 10.14
N LYS A 481 32.25 -24.34 9.81
CA LYS A 481 33.43 -24.75 9.03
C LYS A 481 33.46 -24.13 7.63
N ARG A 482 32.29 -23.81 7.07
CA ARG A 482 32.13 -23.22 5.74
C ARG A 482 32.03 -21.70 5.75
N ASN A 483 32.19 -21.04 6.91
CA ASN A 483 31.97 -19.60 7.10
C ASN A 483 30.56 -19.13 6.67
N TRP A 484 29.57 -20.00 6.86
CA TRP A 484 28.18 -19.71 6.53
C TRP A 484 27.46 -19.01 7.68
N LEU A 485 27.89 -19.20 8.93
CA LEU A 485 27.31 -18.48 10.06
C LEU A 485 27.85 -17.04 10.12
N ILE A 486 26.96 -16.05 10.14
CA ILE A 486 27.27 -14.66 10.50
C ILE A 486 27.46 -14.61 12.03
N GLU A 487 28.44 -13.85 12.52
CA GLU A 487 28.76 -13.72 13.97
C GLU A 487 27.60 -13.24 14.84
#